data_AF-A0A327WU84-F1
#
_entry.id   AF-A0A327WU84-F1
#
_cell.length_a   1.000
_cell.length_b   1.000
_cell.length_c   1.000
_cell.angle_alpha   90.00
_cell.angle_beta   90.00
_cell.angle_gamma   90.00
#
_symmetry.space_group_name_H-M   'P 1'
#
loop_
_entity.id
_entity.type
_entity.pdbx_description
1 polymer ?
#
loop_
_entity_poly.entity_id
_entity_poly.type
_entity_poly.pdbx_seq_one_letter_code
_entity_poly.pdbx_strand_id
1 'polypeptide(L)' 'MFWTQTHFPAAMRSLPPSVRAKAIEIANSLQGQYVSDQREVISTSIQEARSWSRRRFMESAGTQLS' A
#
# COMPACT_ATOMS: atom_id res chain seq x y z
N MET A 1 0.76 -3.49 15.88
CA MET A 1 1.75 -4.54 15.49
C MET A 1 2.22 -4.20 14.08
N PHE A 2 3.52 -4.16 13.81
CA PHE A 2 3.99 -3.81 12.46
C PHE A 2 3.89 -5.01 11.50
N TRP A 3 3.33 -4.79 10.31
CA TRP A 3 3.29 -5.78 9.24
C TRP A 3 4.60 -5.81 8.47
N THR A 4 4.95 -6.98 7.94
CA THR A 4 6.19 -7.20 7.17
C THR A 4 5.85 -7.87 5.83
N GLN A 5 6.85 -8.00 4.95
CA GLN A 5 6.68 -8.66 3.64
C GLN A 5 6.27 -10.13 3.75
N THR A 6 6.49 -10.78 4.90
CA THR A 6 6.12 -12.18 5.14
C THR A 6 4.93 -12.33 6.08
N HIS A 7 4.63 -11.30 6.88
CA HIS A 7 3.53 -11.31 7.85
C HIS A 7 2.66 -10.07 7.64
N PHE A 8 1.62 -10.25 6.82
CA PHE A 8 0.67 -9.20 6.44
C PHE A 8 -0.76 -9.77 6.34
N PRO A 9 -1.80 -8.92 6.39
CA PRO A 9 -3.19 -9.36 6.30
C PRO A 9 -3.53 -10.05 4.98
N ALA A 10 -4.37 -11.08 5.02
CA ALA A 10 -4.77 -11.85 3.83
C ALA A 10 -5.32 -10.98 2.70
N ALA A 11 -5.99 -9.87 3.01
CA ALA A 11 -6.52 -8.90 2.04
C ALA A 11 -5.44 -8.29 1.13
N MET A 12 -4.19 -8.18 1.59
CA MET A 12 -3.07 -7.66 0.78
C MET A 12 -2.43 -8.73 -0.12
N ARG A 13 -2.79 -10.01 0.03
CA ARG A 13 -2.15 -11.12 -0.69
C ARG A 13 -2.42 -11.08 -2.19
N SER A 14 -3.56 -10.55 -2.60
CA SER A 14 -3.95 -10.37 -4.01
C SER A 14 -3.23 -9.21 -4.71
N LEU A 15 -2.50 -8.37 -3.98
CA LEU A 15 -1.79 -7.24 -4.58
C LEU A 15 -0.48 -7.69 -5.26
N PRO A 16 -0.06 -7.01 -6.35
CA PRO A 16 1.29 -7.17 -6.90
C PRO A 16 2.36 -6.89 -5.83
N PRO A 17 3.54 -7.53 -5.87
CA PRO A 17 4.55 -7.41 -4.83
C PRO A 17 4.94 -5.97 -4.47
N SER A 18 5.14 -5.10 -5.47
CA SER A 18 5.49 -3.69 -5.26
C SER A 18 4.37 -2.90 -4.60
N VAL A 19 3.12 -3.14 -5.00
CA VAL A 19 1.93 -2.50 -4.43
C VAL A 19 1.68 -2.97 -2.99
N ARG A 20 1.85 -4.27 -2.73
CA ARG A 20 1.78 -4.83 -1.38
C ARG A 20 2.83 -4.20 -0.46
N ALA A 21 4.06 -4.08 -0.93
CA ALA A 21 5.13 -3.46 -0.16
C ALA A 21 4.77 -2.02 0.22
N LYS A 22 4.20 -1.25 -0.72
CA LYS A 22 3.72 0.11 -0.43
C LYS A 22 2.54 0.14 0.54
N ALA A 23 1.61 -0.80 0.42
CA ALA A 23 0.49 -0.91 1.37
C ALA A 23 0.97 -1.21 2.79
N ILE A 24 1.96 -2.10 2.95
CA ILE A 24 2.58 -2.39 4.27
C ILE A 24 3.21 -1.13 4.87
N GLU A 25 3.97 -0.36 4.07
CA GLU A 25 4.59 0.90 4.50
C GLU A 25 3.54 1.88 5.02
N ILE A 26 2.47 2.13 4.25
CA ILE A 26 1.41 3.07 4.62
C ILE A 26 0.67 2.59 5.86
N ALA A 27 0.32 1.31 5.93
CA ALA A 27 -0.36 0.74 7.09
C ALA A 27 0.44 0.86 8.38
N ASN A 28 1.75 0.61 8.31
CA ASN A 28 2.65 0.76 9.46
C ASN A 28 2.74 2.21 9.93
N SER A 29 2.70 3.18 9.00
CA SER A 29 2.64 4.61 9.34
C SER A 29 1.31 5.02 9.98
N LEU A 30 0.19 4.41 9.57
CA LEU A 30 -1.14 4.67 10.13
C LEU A 30 -1.29 4.11 11.56
N GLN A 31 -0.79 2.90 11.82
CA GLN A 31 -0.87 2.27 13.15
C GLN A 31 -0.10 3.04 14.24
N GLY A 32 0.89 3.84 13.87
CA GLY A 32 1.67 4.64 14.81
C GLY A 32 0.94 5.89 15.33
N GLN A 33 -0.17 6.29 14.70
CA GLN A 33 -0.78 7.59 14.96
C GLN A 33 -2.00 7.53 15.90
N TYR A 34 -2.85 6.49 15.87
CA TYR A 34 -3.97 6.31 16.82
C TYR A 34 -4.42 4.84 16.89
N VAL A 35 -5.28 4.48 17.86
CA VAL A 35 -6.00 3.18 17.90
C VAL A 35 -7.03 3.17 16.77
N SER A 36 -6.56 3.05 15.53
CA SER A 36 -7.39 2.97 14.33
C SER A 36 -7.89 1.53 14.15
N ASP A 37 -9.14 1.37 13.70
CA ASP A 37 -9.68 0.05 13.38
C ASP A 37 -8.76 -0.64 12.36
N GLN A 38 -8.33 -1.87 12.66
CA GLN A 38 -7.46 -2.64 11.80
C GLN A 38 -8.03 -2.77 10.37
N ARG A 39 -9.35 -2.89 10.23
CA ARG A 39 -10.04 -2.97 8.93
C ARG A 39 -9.90 -1.66 8.15
N GLU A 40 -10.02 -0.53 8.83
CA GLU A 40 -9.83 0.80 8.24
C GLU A 40 -8.38 0.98 7.77
N VAL A 41 -7.40 0.64 8.61
CA VAL A 41 -5.98 0.69 8.25
C VAL A 41 -5.69 -0.17 7.02
N ILE A 42 -6.25 -1.39 6.95
CA ILE A 42 -6.09 -2.28 5.79
C ILE A 42 -6.70 -1.63 4.55
N SER A 43 -7.94 -1.16 4.64
CA SER A 43 -8.65 -0.58 3.48
C SER A 43 -7.92 0.64 2.93
N THR A 44 -7.59 1.60 3.80
CA THR A 44 -6.91 2.85 3.45
C THR A 44 -5.54 2.59 2.85
N SER A 45 -4.73 1.73 3.46
CA SER A 45 -3.40 1.40 2.94
C SER A 45 -3.44 0.73 1.55
N ILE A 46 -4.41 -0.15 1.30
CA ILE A 46 -4.60 -0.78 -0.01
C ILE A 46 -5.01 0.27 -1.06
N GLN A 47 -5.95 1.15 -0.72
CA GLN A 47 -6.44 2.17 -1.64
C GLN A 47 -5.32 3.14 -2.04
N GLU A 48 -4.57 3.65 -1.07
CA GLU A 48 -3.45 4.56 -1.30
C GLU A 48 -2.32 3.91 -2.09
N ALA A 49 -1.97 2.65 -1.78
CA ALA A 49 -0.95 1.93 -2.53
C ALA A 49 -1.35 1.70 -4.01
N ARG A 50 -2.62 1.42 -4.28
CA ARG A 50 -3.14 1.33 -5.66
C ARG A 50 -3.06 2.67 -6.38
N SER A 51 -3.43 3.77 -5.72
CA SER A 51 -3.33 5.12 -6.27
C SER A 51 -1.89 5.52 -6.56
N TRP A 52 -0.95 5.20 -5.67
CA TRP A 52 0.48 5.35 -5.89
C TRP A 52 0.95 4.56 -7.12
N SER A 53 0.57 3.29 -7.24
CA SER A 53 0.96 2.45 -8.38
C SER A 53 0.45 2.99 -9.72
N ARG A 54 -0.79 3.49 -9.77
CA ARG A 54 -1.35 4.09 -11.00
C ARG A 54 -0.58 5.35 -11.41
N ARG A 55 -0.28 6.24 -10.46
CA ARG A 55 0.51 7.45 -10.72
C ARG A 55 1.88 7.11 -11.28
N ARG A 56 2.57 6.14 -10.67
CA ARG A 56 3.89 5.68 -11.13
C ARG A 56 3.85 5.09 -12.54
N PHE A 57 2.81 4.32 -12.86
CA PHE A 57 2.61 3.80 -14.21
C PHE A 57 2.44 4.92 -15.25
N MET A 58 1.63 5.93 -14.91
CA MET A 58 1.41 7.10 -15.78
C MET A 58 2.68 7.95 -15.95
N GLU A 59 3.45 8.17 -14.88
CA GLU A 59 4.74 8.86 -14.94
C GLU A 59 5.71 8.13 -15.86
N SER A 60 5.86 6.81 -15.71
CA SER A 60 6.73 6.02 -16.59
C SER A 60 6.29 6.05 -18.06
N ALA A 61 4.98 6.08 -18.33
CA ALA A 61 4.46 6.18 -19.69
C ALA A 61 4.68 7.58 -20.30
N GLY A 62 4.58 8.64 -19.49
CA GLY A 62 4.84 10.01 -19.91
C GLY A 62 6.32 10.31 -20.16
N THR A 63 7.23 9.76 -19.36
CA THR A 63 8.69 9.94 -19.55
C THR A 63 9.23 9.25 -20.81
N GLN A 64 8.54 8.24 -21.35
CA GLN A 64 8.93 7.59 -22.61
C GLN A 64 8.57 8.37 -23.88
N LEU A 65 7.78 9.45 -23.76
CA LEU A 65 7.29 10.26 -24.89
C LEU A 65 7.91 11.67 -24.95
N SER A 66 8.88 11.98 -24.09
CA SER A 66 9.56 13.29 -24.00
C SER A 66 11.02 13.23 -24.45
#